data_AF-A0A950Y2X5-F1
#
_entry.id   AF-A0A950Y2X5-F1
#
_cell.length_a   1.000
_cell.length_b   1.000
_cell.length_c   1.000
_cell.angle_alpha   90.00
_cell.angle_beta   90.00
_cell.angle_gamma   90.00
#
_symmetry.space_group_name_H-M   'P 1'
#
loop_
_entity.id
_entity.type
_entity.pdbx_description
1 polymer ?
#
loop_
_entity_poly.entity_id
_entity_poly.type
_entity_poly.pdbx_seq_one_letter_code
_entity_poly.pdbx_strand_id
1 'polypeptide(L)'
;MIARLPDLAGEPILLYARPALAAHRGKLLSAHGEQGTPVHAACFIRNREIVLETALLRSPRMLALIIVHEIFHFVWTRLGNGSRERFSDLLASEWENGAAGELGESAALKKCLLGERGYKIENPRLWREYICESFCDTAAWLYAGVERHSSFTLPAKWRKRRKAWFAGVLVTPLEC
;
A
#
# COMPACT_ATOMS: atom_id res chain seq x y z
N MET A 1 -6.95 12.23 -12.42
CA MET A 1 -6.54 13.37 -11.58
C MET A 1 -6.49 12.85 -10.14
N ILE A 2 -5.29 12.77 -9.53
CA ILE A 2 -5.14 12.33 -8.12
C ILE A 2 -5.67 13.48 -7.27
N ALA A 3 -6.89 13.35 -6.76
CA ALA A 3 -7.68 14.51 -6.38
C ALA A 3 -7.48 14.99 -4.93
N ARG A 4 -6.77 14.24 -4.07
CA ARG A 4 -6.83 14.46 -2.60
C ARG A 4 -5.57 14.13 -1.81
N LEU A 5 -4.38 14.11 -2.41
CA LEU A 5 -3.16 13.90 -1.61
C LEU A 5 -3.02 15.05 -0.60
N PRO A 6 -2.67 14.78 0.67
CA PRO A 6 -2.23 15.83 1.58
C PRO A 6 -0.94 16.46 1.06
N ASP A 7 -0.61 17.66 1.54
CA ASP A 7 0.68 18.27 1.21
C ASP A 7 1.82 17.34 1.64
N LEU A 8 2.67 16.96 0.68
CA LEU A 8 3.84 16.12 0.92
C LEU A 8 5.09 17.00 0.85
N ALA A 9 5.89 16.97 1.92
CA ALA A 9 7.17 17.67 1.98
C ALA A 9 8.36 16.71 1.83
N GLY A 10 9.46 17.23 1.28
CA GLY A 10 10.75 16.53 1.15
C GLY A 10 11.28 16.48 -0.29
N GLU A 11 12.37 15.73 -0.47
CA GLU A 11 13.02 15.59 -1.77
C GLU A 11 12.08 15.03 -2.86
N PRO A 12 12.33 15.28 -4.15
CA PRO A 12 11.53 14.71 -5.23
C PRO A 12 11.51 13.17 -5.22
N ILE A 13 10.44 12.59 -5.75
CA ILE A 13 10.35 11.16 -6.09
C ILE A 13 10.35 11.07 -7.62
N LEU A 14 11.28 10.31 -8.17
CA LEU A 14 11.42 10.12 -9.61
C LEU A 14 10.45 9.03 -10.09
N LEU A 15 9.73 9.31 -11.18
CA LEU A 15 8.76 8.40 -11.76
C LEU A 15 9.23 7.93 -13.14
N TYR A 16 9.28 6.61 -13.33
CA TYR A 16 9.63 6.00 -14.62
C TYR A 16 8.50 5.07 -15.07
N ALA A 17 8.29 4.97 -16.38
CA ALA A 17 7.45 3.94 -16.98
C ALA A 17 8.34 2.97 -17.77
N ARG A 18 8.16 1.66 -17.56
CA ARG A 18 8.87 0.60 -18.27
C ARG A 18 7.90 -0.52 -18.64
N PRO A 19 8.09 -1.24 -19.76
CA PRO A 19 7.20 -2.32 -20.16
C PRO A 19 7.61 -3.65 -19.53
N ALA A 20 6.64 -4.58 -19.46
CA ALA A 20 6.81 -5.96 -19.00
C ALA A 20 7.54 -6.09 -17.65
N LEU A 21 7.05 -5.38 -16.64
CA LEU A 21 7.61 -5.40 -15.29
C LEU A 21 7.33 -6.72 -14.58
N ALA A 22 8.39 -7.33 -14.03
CA ALA A 22 8.29 -8.51 -13.20
C ALA A 22 9.26 -8.45 -12.01
N ALA A 23 8.82 -8.90 -10.84
CA ALA A 23 9.64 -9.05 -9.66
C ALA A 23 10.28 -10.46 -9.62
N HIS A 24 11.60 -10.53 -9.48
CA HIS A 24 12.33 -11.79 -9.37
C HIS A 24 13.48 -11.67 -8.38
N ARG A 25 13.47 -12.49 -7.31
CA ARG A 25 14.54 -12.54 -6.28
C ARG A 25 14.96 -11.15 -5.76
N GLY A 26 13.97 -10.27 -5.52
CA GLY A 26 14.21 -8.92 -5.01
C GLY A 26 14.74 -7.91 -6.05
N LYS A 27 14.78 -8.28 -7.34
CA LYS A 27 15.10 -7.38 -8.46
C LYS A 27 13.85 -7.13 -9.29
N LEU A 28 13.77 -5.93 -9.88
CA LEU A 28 12.80 -5.60 -10.90
C LEU A 28 13.41 -5.89 -12.28
N LEU A 29 12.74 -6.73 -13.04
CA LEU A 29 13.04 -7.03 -14.43
C LEU A 29 12.10 -6.22 -15.33
N SER A 30 12.58 -5.87 -16.52
CA SER A 30 11.78 -5.23 -17.57
C SER A 30 12.16 -5.90 -18.88
N ALA A 31 11.49 -7.01 -19.17
CA ALA A 31 11.67 -7.81 -20.38
C ALA A 31 10.50 -8.79 -20.51
N HIS A 32 10.16 -9.16 -21.74
CA HIS A 32 9.26 -10.28 -22.02
C HIS A 32 9.99 -11.61 -21.74
N GLY A 33 10.23 -11.91 -20.47
CA GLY A 33 10.78 -13.18 -20.02
C GLY A 33 9.76 -13.94 -19.18
N GLU A 34 9.81 -15.27 -19.25
CA GLU A 34 8.97 -16.16 -18.42
C GLU A 34 9.36 -16.17 -16.93
N GLN A 35 10.39 -15.41 -16.54
CA GLN A 35 10.95 -15.41 -15.20
C GLN A 35 10.45 -14.21 -14.37
N GLY A 36 9.89 -14.53 -13.20
CA GLY A 36 9.43 -13.55 -12.22
C GLY A 36 7.91 -13.44 -12.14
N THR A 37 7.42 -12.75 -11.12
CA THR A 37 6.00 -12.48 -10.95
C THR A 37 5.70 -11.12 -11.57
N PRO A 38 4.76 -11.03 -12.53
CA PRO A 38 4.33 -9.75 -13.09
C PRO A 38 3.90 -8.78 -11.98
N VAL A 39 4.33 -7.52 -12.08
CA VAL A 39 3.96 -6.46 -11.14
C VAL A 39 3.50 -5.22 -11.89
N HIS A 40 2.58 -4.48 -11.28
CA HIS A 40 2.11 -3.20 -11.82
C HIS A 40 3.10 -2.06 -11.58
N ALA A 41 3.82 -2.11 -10.47
CA ALA A 41 4.83 -1.13 -10.13
C ALA A 41 5.86 -1.71 -9.16
N ALA A 42 6.92 -0.95 -8.92
CA ALA A 42 7.83 -1.15 -7.81
C ALA A 42 8.33 0.20 -7.29
N CYS A 43 8.48 0.27 -5.97
CA CYS A 43 9.04 1.42 -5.26
C CYS A 43 10.43 1.11 -4.69
N PHE A 44 11.39 1.98 -4.99
CA PHE A 44 12.77 1.92 -4.51
C PHE A 44 13.01 3.05 -3.51
N ILE A 45 12.69 2.79 -2.25
CA ILE A 45 12.73 3.81 -1.18
C ILE A 45 14.07 4.54 -1.08
N ARG A 46 15.19 3.82 -1.20
CA ARG A 46 16.54 4.39 -1.08
C ARG A 46 16.88 5.33 -2.24
N ASN A 47 16.48 4.96 -3.46
CA ASN A 47 16.75 5.76 -4.65
C ASN A 47 15.71 6.86 -4.87
N ARG A 48 14.59 6.82 -4.13
CA ARG A 48 13.42 7.68 -4.32
C ARG A 48 12.81 7.52 -5.71
N GLU A 49 12.68 6.28 -6.16
CA GLU A 49 12.16 5.97 -7.49
C GLU A 49 10.89 5.14 -7.40
N ILE A 50 9.94 5.43 -8.29
CA ILE A 50 8.78 4.58 -8.58
C ILE A 50 8.88 4.19 -10.04
N VAL A 51 8.81 2.89 -10.33
CA VAL A 51 8.80 2.36 -11.69
C VAL A 51 7.44 1.72 -11.93
N LEU A 52 6.75 2.19 -12.97
CA LEU A 52 5.41 1.77 -13.35
C LEU A 52 5.42 0.92 -14.62
N GLU A 53 4.53 -0.06 -14.69
CA GLU A 53 4.25 -0.79 -15.92
C GLU A 53 3.60 0.17 -16.94
N THR A 54 4.14 0.24 -18.15
CA THR A 54 3.68 1.16 -19.20
C THR A 54 2.20 0.94 -19.55
N ALA A 55 1.72 -0.31 -19.47
CA ALA A 55 0.31 -0.61 -19.68
C ALA A 55 -0.63 0.11 -18.69
N LEU A 56 -0.17 0.48 -17.48
CA LEU A 56 -0.97 1.24 -16.52
C LEU A 56 -1.37 2.63 -17.04
N LEU A 57 -0.58 3.23 -17.92
CA LEU A 57 -0.89 4.55 -18.50
C LEU A 57 -2.21 4.54 -19.28
N ARG A 58 -2.68 3.36 -19.72
CA ARG A 58 -3.96 3.17 -20.41
C ARG A 58 -5.15 3.07 -19.45
N SER A 59 -4.92 2.95 -18.14
CA SER A 59 -5.97 2.86 -17.12
C SER A 59 -5.78 3.94 -16.05
N PRO A 60 -6.31 5.16 -16.25
CA PRO A 60 -6.10 6.28 -15.33
C PRO A 60 -6.53 6.01 -13.89
N ARG A 61 -7.57 5.18 -13.68
CA ARG A 61 -8.05 4.80 -12.35
C ARG A 61 -7.08 3.87 -11.65
N MET A 62 -6.61 2.82 -12.34
CA MET A 62 -5.63 1.89 -11.79
C MET A 62 -4.30 2.59 -11.56
N LEU A 63 -3.87 3.44 -12.50
CA LEU A 63 -2.69 4.28 -12.36
C LEU A 63 -2.74 5.14 -11.10
N ALA A 64 -3.88 5.79 -10.83
CA ALA A 64 -4.04 6.61 -9.63
C ALA A 64 -3.94 5.77 -8.35
N LEU A 65 -4.56 4.59 -8.31
CA LEU A 65 -4.47 3.67 -7.16
C LEU A 65 -3.02 3.25 -6.91
N ILE A 66 -2.34 2.79 -7.96
CA ILE A 66 -0.96 2.32 -7.88
C ILE A 66 -0.03 3.46 -7.49
N ILE A 67 -0.08 4.62 -8.14
CA ILE A 67 0.80 5.75 -7.79
C ILE A 67 0.62 6.17 -6.33
N VAL A 68 -0.62 6.32 -5.85
CA VAL A 68 -0.86 6.70 -4.46
C VAL A 68 -0.36 5.61 -3.51
N HIS A 69 -0.58 4.33 -3.81
CA HIS A 69 -0.03 3.22 -3.04
C HIS A 69 1.50 3.34 -2.93
N GLU A 70 2.20 3.49 -4.06
CA GLU A 70 3.67 3.55 -4.09
C GLU A 70 4.23 4.79 -3.37
N ILE A 71 3.56 5.94 -3.48
CA ILE A 71 3.91 7.15 -2.72
C ILE A 71 3.80 6.88 -1.21
N PHE A 72 2.77 6.15 -0.77
CA PHE A 72 2.57 5.90 0.65
C PHE A 72 3.55 4.90 1.26
N HIS A 73 4.30 4.13 0.47
CA HIS A 73 5.49 3.44 0.99
C HIS A 73 6.56 4.45 1.50
N PHE A 74 6.72 5.61 0.85
CA PHE A 74 7.61 6.67 1.33
C PHE A 74 7.09 7.35 2.59
N VAL A 75 5.78 7.49 2.73
CA VAL A 75 5.15 8.01 3.95
C VAL A 75 5.31 7.00 5.08
N TRP A 76 5.04 5.71 4.82
CA TRP A 76 5.20 4.63 5.78
C TRP A 76 6.60 4.60 6.37
N THR A 77 7.65 4.75 5.55
CA THR A 77 9.05 4.78 6.01
C THR A 77 9.42 6.00 6.87
N ARG A 78 8.66 7.10 6.76
CA ARG A 78 8.81 8.29 7.61
C ARG A 78 7.92 8.27 8.86
N LEU A 79 6.90 7.42 8.87
CA LEU A 79 6.00 7.31 10.01
C LEU A 79 6.77 6.82 11.26
N GLY A 80 6.61 7.51 12.38
CA GLY A 80 7.23 7.12 13.65
C GLY A 80 6.78 5.73 14.13
N ASN A 81 7.64 5.03 14.87
CA ASN A 81 7.38 3.66 15.33
C ASN A 81 6.07 3.53 16.12
N GLY A 82 5.75 4.50 16.99
CA GLY A 82 4.49 4.47 17.76
C GLY A 82 3.24 4.56 16.89
N SER A 83 3.27 5.33 15.79
CA SER A 83 2.16 5.35 14.83
C SER A 83 2.05 4.03 14.07
N ARG A 84 3.18 3.45 13.63
CA ARG A 84 3.17 2.12 12.98
C ARG A 84 2.62 1.03 13.90
N GLU A 85 2.98 1.07 15.18
CA GLU A 85 2.49 0.13 16.20
C GLU A 85 0.99 0.29 16.43
N ARG A 86 0.49 1.52 16.61
CA ARG A 86 -0.96 1.77 16.71
C ARG A 86 -1.74 1.30 15.48
N PHE A 87 -1.16 1.41 14.29
CA PHE A 87 -1.77 0.87 13.07
C PHE A 87 -1.75 -0.67 13.07
N SER A 88 -0.65 -1.28 13.50
CA SER A 88 -0.56 -2.73 13.73
C SER A 88 -1.65 -3.22 14.68
N ASP A 89 -1.85 -2.54 15.81
CA ASP A 89 -2.85 -2.92 16.81
C ASP A 89 -4.28 -2.75 16.29
N LEU A 90 -4.53 -1.72 15.48
CA LEU A 90 -5.79 -1.56 14.75
C LEU A 90 -6.06 -2.79 13.87
N LEU A 91 -5.09 -3.21 13.06
CA LEU A 91 -5.22 -4.36 12.16
C LEU A 91 -5.33 -5.68 12.92
N ALA A 92 -4.61 -5.84 14.04
CA ALA A 92 -4.75 -6.98 14.93
C ALA A 92 -6.18 -7.09 15.48
N SER A 93 -6.73 -5.98 15.97
CA SER A 93 -8.12 -5.92 16.43
C SER A 93 -9.12 -6.23 15.30
N GLU A 94 -8.90 -5.72 14.08
CA GLU A 94 -9.71 -6.10 12.92
C GLU A 94 -9.66 -7.60 12.65
N TRP A 95 -8.46 -8.19 12.70
CA TRP A 95 -8.24 -9.62 12.51
C TRP A 95 -8.98 -10.48 13.53
N GLU A 96 -8.80 -10.19 14.81
CA GLU A 96 -9.44 -10.92 15.93
C GLU A 96 -10.97 -10.87 15.87
N ASN A 97 -11.52 -9.79 15.29
CA ASN A 97 -12.96 -9.61 15.10
C ASN A 97 -13.45 -10.10 13.72
N GLY A 98 -12.66 -10.93 13.02
CA GLY A 98 -13.07 -11.58 11.78
C GLY A 98 -13.23 -10.61 10.61
N ALA A 99 -12.38 -9.58 10.50
CA ALA A 99 -12.38 -8.69 9.34
C ALA A 99 -11.99 -9.44 8.06
N ALA A 100 -12.98 -9.81 7.25
CA ALA A 100 -12.77 -10.31 5.89
C ALA A 100 -12.43 -9.17 4.90
N GLY A 101 -11.73 -9.52 3.82
CA GLY A 101 -11.39 -8.57 2.74
C GLY A 101 -10.32 -7.55 3.10
N GLU A 102 -9.95 -6.72 2.11
CA GLU A 102 -8.96 -5.64 2.19
C GLU A 102 -9.29 -4.48 1.24
N LEU A 103 -8.47 -3.43 1.27
CA LEU A 103 -8.60 -2.23 0.42
C LEU A 103 -7.68 -2.25 -0.82
N GLY A 104 -7.00 -3.35 -1.08
CA GLY A 104 -6.17 -3.53 -2.26
C GLY A 104 -5.64 -4.96 -2.36
N GLU A 105 -5.12 -5.31 -3.53
CA GLU A 105 -4.66 -6.66 -3.84
C GLU A 105 -3.39 -7.02 -3.07
N SER A 106 -2.49 -6.05 -2.86
CA SER A 106 -1.25 -6.26 -2.11
C SER A 106 -1.54 -6.69 -0.68
N ALA A 107 -2.38 -5.95 0.06
CA ALA A 107 -2.77 -6.31 1.42
C ALA A 107 -3.57 -7.62 1.45
N ALA A 108 -4.48 -7.84 0.49
CA ALA A 108 -5.27 -9.06 0.41
C ALA A 108 -4.39 -10.31 0.25
N LEU A 109 -3.35 -10.23 -0.59
CA LEU A 109 -2.39 -11.31 -0.77
C LEU A 109 -1.64 -11.60 0.53
N LYS A 110 -1.10 -10.58 1.20
CA LYS A 110 -0.37 -10.76 2.48
C LYS A 110 -1.27 -11.33 3.57
N LYS A 111 -2.53 -10.88 3.62
CA LYS A 111 -3.56 -11.41 4.52
C LYS A 111 -3.84 -12.89 4.25
N CYS A 112 -4.00 -13.28 2.99
CA CYS A 112 -4.18 -14.67 2.60
C CYS A 112 -2.99 -15.54 3.02
N LEU A 113 -1.76 -15.04 2.83
CA LEU A 113 -0.53 -15.75 3.23
C LEU A 113 -0.38 -15.92 4.75
N LEU A 114 -0.90 -14.98 5.54
CA LEU A 114 -0.95 -15.14 7.01
C LEU A 114 -1.89 -16.29 7.41
N GLY A 115 -2.91 -16.58 6.60
CA GLY A 115 -3.87 -17.65 6.82
C GLY A 115 -4.56 -17.57 8.18
N GLU A 116 -5.16 -18.66 8.63
CA GLU A 116 -5.86 -18.67 9.94
C GLU A 116 -4.90 -18.68 11.14
N ARG A 117 -3.60 -18.96 10.93
CA ARG A 117 -2.64 -19.31 11.98
C ARG A 117 -1.91 -18.12 12.62
N GLY A 118 -2.21 -16.90 12.20
CA GLY A 118 -2.09 -15.78 13.10
C GLY A 118 -1.21 -14.64 12.60
N TYR A 119 -1.49 -13.51 13.23
CA TYR A 119 -1.10 -12.21 12.75
C TYR A 119 0.22 -11.73 13.35
N LYS A 120 0.65 -12.11 14.57
CA LYS A 120 1.83 -11.47 15.22
C LYS A 120 2.96 -12.42 15.65
N ILE A 121 2.64 -13.64 16.07
CA ILE A 121 3.59 -14.50 16.80
C ILE A 121 4.32 -15.46 15.87
N GLU A 122 3.62 -16.08 14.92
CA GLU A 122 4.21 -17.13 14.08
C GLU A 122 5.07 -16.58 12.94
N ASN A 123 4.71 -15.42 12.38
CA ASN A 123 5.43 -14.83 11.24
C ASN A 123 5.55 -13.30 11.33
N PRO A 124 6.43 -12.78 12.21
CA PRO A 124 6.57 -11.34 12.46
C PRO A 124 7.07 -10.56 11.23
N ARG A 125 7.73 -11.22 10.28
CA ARG A 125 8.11 -10.58 9.01
C ARG A 125 6.90 -10.38 8.12
N LEU A 126 6.12 -11.44 7.86
CA LEU A 126 4.95 -11.36 7.02
C LEU A 126 3.89 -10.41 7.60
N TRP A 127 3.77 -10.34 8.92
CA TRP A 127 2.93 -9.35 9.59
C TRP A 127 3.34 -7.91 9.24
N ARG A 128 4.63 -7.59 9.36
CA ARG A 128 5.14 -6.26 9.03
C ARG A 128 4.90 -5.89 7.57
N GLU A 129 5.05 -6.87 6.66
CA GLU A 129 4.72 -6.69 5.25
C GLU A 129 3.22 -6.41 5.10
N TYR A 130 2.33 -7.22 5.69
CA TYR A 130 0.89 -7.00 5.66
C TYR A 130 0.48 -5.63 6.22
N ILE A 131 1.04 -5.19 7.35
CA ILE A 131 0.73 -3.88 7.92
C ILE A 131 1.11 -2.76 6.93
N CYS A 132 2.30 -2.85 6.33
CA CYS A 132 2.77 -1.88 5.35
C CYS A 132 1.85 -1.83 4.12
N GLU A 133 1.53 -2.98 3.54
CA GLU A 133 0.63 -3.07 2.38
C GLU A 133 -0.77 -2.54 2.72
N SER A 134 -1.31 -2.95 3.88
CA SER A 134 -2.63 -2.53 4.35
C SER A 134 -2.70 -1.01 4.56
N PHE A 135 -1.62 -0.40 5.05
CA PHE A 135 -1.48 1.05 5.15
C PHE A 135 -1.51 1.72 3.78
N CYS A 136 -0.69 1.25 2.83
CA CYS A 136 -0.57 1.85 1.50
C CYS A 136 -1.87 1.68 0.68
N ASP A 137 -2.52 0.52 0.76
CA ASP A 137 -3.83 0.26 0.15
C ASP A 137 -4.94 1.13 0.76
N THR A 138 -4.91 1.34 2.08
CA THR A 138 -5.85 2.25 2.74
C THR A 138 -5.66 3.68 2.23
N ALA A 139 -4.42 4.12 2.05
CA ALA A 139 -4.13 5.45 1.50
C ALA A 139 -4.56 5.58 0.03
N ALA A 140 -4.33 4.56 -0.79
CA ALA A 140 -4.82 4.52 -2.16
C ALA A 140 -6.35 4.66 -2.22
N TRP A 141 -7.07 3.93 -1.37
CA TRP A 141 -8.53 4.07 -1.23
C TRP A 141 -8.96 5.48 -0.80
N LEU A 142 -8.23 6.14 0.10
CA LEU A 142 -8.57 7.48 0.58
C LEU A 142 -8.27 8.60 -0.43
N TYR A 143 -7.12 8.54 -1.11
CA TYR A 143 -6.53 9.70 -1.78
C TYR A 143 -6.44 9.59 -3.31
N ALA A 144 -6.58 8.39 -3.90
CA ALA A 144 -6.54 8.22 -5.36
C ALA A 144 -7.75 8.82 -6.10
N GLY A 145 -8.82 9.18 -5.38
CA GLY A 145 -10.05 9.69 -5.96
C GLY A 145 -10.89 8.62 -6.68
N VAL A 146 -10.67 7.35 -6.36
CA VAL A 146 -11.44 6.21 -6.91
C VAL A 146 -12.44 5.74 -5.86
N GLU A 147 -13.73 5.91 -6.12
CA GLU A 147 -14.79 5.57 -5.15
C GLU A 147 -15.04 4.06 -5.02
N ARG A 148 -14.95 3.34 -6.15
CA ARG A 148 -15.22 1.90 -6.25
C ARG A 148 -14.15 1.24 -7.10
N HIS A 149 -13.64 0.12 -6.60
CA HIS A 149 -12.72 -0.76 -7.30
C HIS A 149 -12.99 -2.21 -6.86
N SER A 150 -12.77 -3.18 -7.73
CA SER A 150 -13.02 -4.60 -7.43
C SER A 150 -12.17 -5.12 -6.28
N SER A 151 -10.98 -4.55 -6.08
CA SER A 151 -10.10 -4.88 -4.96
C SER A 151 -10.58 -4.34 -3.61
N PHE A 152 -11.56 -3.44 -3.58
CA PHE A 152 -12.09 -2.86 -2.34
C PHE A 152 -13.16 -3.76 -1.73
N THR A 153 -12.71 -4.79 -1.03
CA THR A 153 -13.57 -5.83 -0.43
C THR A 153 -13.78 -5.63 1.07
N LEU A 154 -13.01 -4.75 1.72
CA LEU A 154 -13.11 -4.50 3.16
C LEU A 154 -14.50 -3.97 3.57
N PRO A 155 -15.17 -4.58 4.56
CA PRO A 155 -16.45 -4.09 5.09
C PRO A 155 -16.41 -2.64 5.57
N ALA A 156 -17.55 -1.94 5.44
CA ALA A 156 -17.65 -0.51 5.73
C ALA A 156 -17.25 -0.13 7.18
N LYS A 157 -17.54 -1.00 8.15
CA LYS A 157 -17.17 -0.78 9.57
C LYS A 157 -15.65 -0.64 9.75
N TRP A 158 -14.87 -1.45 9.05
CA TRP A 158 -13.41 -1.44 9.12
C TRP A 158 -12.82 -0.30 8.32
N ARG A 159 -13.36 -0.01 7.13
CA ARG A 159 -13.01 1.19 6.36
C ARG A 159 -13.15 2.47 7.18
N LYS A 160 -14.24 2.60 7.96
CA LYS A 160 -14.46 3.74 8.85
C LYS A 160 -13.37 3.86 9.92
N ARG A 161 -12.96 2.75 10.55
CA ARG A 161 -11.88 2.77 11.55
C ARG A 161 -10.54 3.17 10.94
N ARG A 162 -10.16 2.57 9.80
CA ARG A 162 -8.91 2.93 9.12
C ARG A 162 -8.90 4.39 8.66
N LYS A 163 -10.02 4.89 8.11
CA LYS A 163 -10.17 6.32 7.78
C LYS A 163 -9.99 7.21 9.01
N ALA A 164 -10.61 6.87 10.14
CA ALA A 164 -10.49 7.64 11.38
C ALA A 164 -9.05 7.65 11.90
N TRP A 165 -8.34 6.51 11.82
CA TRP A 165 -6.93 6.44 12.18
C TRP A 165 -6.07 7.34 11.29
N PHE A 166 -6.27 7.30 9.96
CA PHE A 166 -5.54 8.15 9.00
C PHE A 166 -5.77 9.63 9.28
N ALA A 167 -7.02 10.02 9.57
CA ALA A 167 -7.35 11.39 9.94
C ALA A 167 -6.63 11.84 11.22
N GLY A 168 -6.50 10.99 12.23
CA GLY A 168 -5.79 11.34 13.47
C GLY A 168 -4.26 11.43 13.34
N VAL A 169 -3.67 10.85 12.29
CA VAL A 169 -2.21 10.75 12.12
C VAL A 169 -1.67 11.69 11.05
N LEU A 170 -2.42 11.92 9.96
CA LEU A 170 -1.95 12.74 8.83
C LEU A 170 -2.56 14.15 8.79
N VAL A 171 -3.53 14.47 9.66
CA VAL A 171 -4.09 15.83 9.79
C VAL A 171 -3.41 16.61 10.93
N THR A 172 -2.68 15.93 11.80
CA THR A 172 -1.81 16.58 12.80
C THR A 172 -0.53 17.01 12.08
N PRO A 173 -0.11 18.29 12.13
CA PRO A 173 1.18 18.70 11.61
C PRO A 173 2.24 17.77 12.21
N LEU A 174 3.07 17.17 11.36
CA LEU A 174 4.30 16.55 11.81
C LEU A 174 5.14 17.69 12.41
N GLU A 175 5.03 17.90 13.72
CA GLU A 175 5.93 18.80 14.42
C GLU A 175 7.36 18.29 14.21
N CYS A 176 8.22 19.22 13.78
CA CYS A 176 9.56 19.00 13.24
C CYS A 176 10.52 18.32 14.22
#